data_AF-A0A6S6THW2-F1
#
_entry.id   AF-A0A6S6THW2-F1
#
_cell.length_a   1.000
_cell.length_b   1.000
_cell.length_c   1.000
_cell.angle_alpha   90.00
_cell.angle_beta   90.00
_cell.angle_gamma   90.00
#
_symmetry.space_group_name_H-M   'P 1'
#
loop_
_entity.id
_entity.type
_entity.pdbx_description
1 polymer ?
#
loop_
_entity_poly.entity_id
_entity_poly.type
_entity_poly.pdbx_seq_one_letter_code
_entity_poly.pdbx_strand_id
1 'polypeptide(L)' 'NQKLEDSLRVNLTKSFLNNNLTINTGILYESLLYGIDYSYSLFNIGLHSYKLKSYNGTKERKYELNVALTW' A
#
# COMPACT_ATOMS: atom_id res chain seq x y z
N ASN A 1 6.11 -10.88 23.12
CA ASN A 1 4.79 -10.69 22.48
C ASN A 1 4.72 -9.59 21.43
N GLN A 2 5.51 -8.51 21.48
CA GLN A 2 5.45 -7.41 20.48
C GLN A 2 5.70 -7.85 19.01
N LYS A 3 6.53 -8.87 18.78
CA LYS A 3 6.82 -9.37 17.42
C LYS A 3 5.61 -9.94 16.65
N LEU A 4 4.59 -10.44 17.35
CA LEU A 4 3.39 -11.00 16.72
C LEU A 4 2.40 -9.90 16.34
N GLU A 5 2.30 -8.84 17.14
CA GLU A 5 1.41 -7.71 16.87
C GLU A 5 1.84 -6.97 15.60
N ASP A 6 3.14 -6.69 15.44
CA ASP A 6 3.70 -6.06 14.23
C ASP A 6 3.69 -6.94 12.97
N SER A 7 3.27 -8.20 13.07
CA SER A 7 3.31 -9.16 11.95
C SER A 7 1.97 -9.34 11.24
N LEU A 8 0.85 -8.88 11.83
CA LEU A 8 -0.47 -9.09 11.26
C LEU A 8 -0.87 -7.93 10.34
N ARG A 9 -0.86 -8.20 9.04
CA ARG A 9 -1.35 -7.28 7.99
C ARG A 9 -2.61 -7.85 7.35
N VAL A 10 -3.69 -7.09 7.40
CA VAL A 10 -4.93 -7.38 6.67
C VAL A 10 -5.04 -6.41 5.51
N ASN A 11 -5.16 -6.91 4.28
CA ASN A 11 -5.36 -6.10 3.09
C ASN A 11 -6.70 -6.45 2.43
N LEU A 12 -7.37 -5.42 1.94
CA LEU A 12 -8.48 -5.51 1.01
C LEU A 12 -7.99 -4.95 -0.32
N THR A 13 -8.09 -5.78 -1.35
CA THR A 13 -7.70 -5.41 -2.71
C THR A 13 -8.89 -5.59 -3.62
N LYS A 14 -9.16 -4.58 -4.46
CA LYS A 14 -10.18 -4.67 -5.50
C LYS A 14 -9.63 -4.17 -6.81
N SER A 15 -9.83 -4.97 -7.85
CA SER A 15 -9.42 -4.65 -9.21
C SER A 15 -10.65 -4.27 -10.06
N PHE A 16 -10.43 -3.34 -10.97
CA PHE A 16 -11.40 -2.75 -11.89
C PHE A 16 -10.79 -2.70 -13.30
N LEU A 17 -11.62 -2.45 -14.31
CA LEU A 17 -11.18 -2.22 -15.69
C LEU A 17 -10.26 -3.34 -16.21
N ASN A 18 -10.70 -4.61 -16.10
CA ASN A 18 -9.91 -5.79 -16.49
C ASN A 18 -8.53 -5.86 -15.81
N ASN A 19 -8.47 -5.49 -14.53
CA ASN A 19 -7.26 -5.44 -13.70
C ASN A 19 -6.27 -4.32 -14.04
N ASN A 20 -6.63 -3.42 -14.94
CA ASN A 20 -5.81 -2.23 -15.22
C ASN A 20 -5.83 -1.23 -14.07
N LEU A 21 -6.81 -1.28 -13.17
CA LEU A 21 -6.86 -0.42 -12.00
C LEU A 21 -7.05 -1.28 -10.75
N THR A 22 -6.13 -1.21 -9.81
CA THR A 22 -6.19 -1.92 -8.54
C THR A 22 -6.15 -0.93 -7.40
N ILE A 23 -7.12 -1.02 -6.50
CA ILE A 23 -7.17 -0.23 -5.27
C ILE A 23 -6.87 -1.18 -4.10
N ASN A 24 -5.89 -0.81 -3.29
CA ASN A 24 -5.48 -1.53 -2.10
C ASN A 24 -5.75 -0.68 -0.86
N THR A 25 -6.33 -1.27 0.17
CA THR A 25 -6.31 -0.70 1.50
C THR A 25 -5.90 -1.77 2.49
N GLY A 26 -5.06 -1.41 3.45
CA GLY A 26 -4.57 -2.36 4.43
C GLY A 26 -4.43 -1.75 5.80
N ILE A 27 -4.56 -2.59 6.81
CA ILE A 27 -4.23 -2.26 8.18
C ILE A 27 -3.10 -3.20 8.58
N LEU A 28 -1.99 -2.60 9.01
CA LEU A 28 -0.93 -3.24 9.76
C LEU A 28 -1.04 -2.70 11.19
N TYR A 29 -0.56 -3.42 12.20
CA TYR A 29 -0.64 -2.93 13.59
C TYR A 29 -0.16 -1.47 13.70
N GLU A 30 -1.06 -0.62 14.23
CA GLU A 30 -0.91 0.84 14.35
C GLU A 30 -0.61 1.62 13.05
N SER A 31 -0.82 0.98 11.89
CA SER A 31 -0.46 1.49 10.57
C SER A 31 -1.57 1.30 9.54
N LEU A 32 -1.76 2.29 8.68
CA LEU A 32 -2.83 2.29 7.68
C LEU A 32 -2.22 2.50 6.30
N LEU A 33 -2.63 1.66 5.35
CA LEU A 33 -2.10 1.58 3.99
C LEU A 33 -3.23 1.88 3.00
N TYR A 34 -2.94 2.71 2.02
CA TYR A 34 -3.80 2.97 0.87
C TYR A 34 -2.94 2.96 -0.39
N GLY A 35 -3.37 2.27 -1.42
CA GLY A 35 -2.66 2.13 -2.68
C GLY A 35 -3.61 2.20 -3.85
N ILE A 36 -3.17 2.82 -4.93
CA ILE A 36 -3.82 2.74 -6.23
C ILE A 36 -2.74 2.41 -7.24
N ASP A 37 -2.92 1.32 -7.96
CA ASP A 37 -2.05 0.86 -9.03
C ASP A 37 -2.83 0.90 -10.34
N TYR A 38 -2.22 1.51 -11.36
CA TYR A 38 -2.75 1.57 -12.71
C TYR A 38 -1.75 0.93 -13.69
N SER A 39 -2.24 -0.01 -14.46
CA SER A 39 -1.49 -0.77 -15.46
C SER A 39 -2.08 -0.47 -16.83
N TYR A 40 -1.22 -0.03 -17.75
CA TYR A 40 -1.57 0.18 -19.15
C TYR A 40 -0.51 -0.44 -20.05
N SER A 41 -0.86 -1.56 -20.68
CA SER A 41 0.08 -2.33 -21.52
C SER A 41 1.33 -2.70 -20.72
N LEU A 42 2.50 -2.19 -21.12
CA LEU A 42 3.79 -2.42 -20.47
C LEU A 42 4.07 -1.47 -19.30
N PHE A 43 3.27 -0.41 -19.13
CA PHE A 43 3.48 0.64 -18.16
C PHE A 43 2.66 0.42 -16.89
N ASN A 44 3.30 0.52 -15.73
CA ASN A 44 2.65 0.44 -14.43
C ASN A 44 2.98 1.69 -13.62
N ILE A 45 1.96 2.30 -13.04
CA ILE A 45 2.10 3.40 -12.09
C ILE A 45 1.36 3.06 -10.80
N GLY A 46 2.06 3.13 -9.69
CA GLY A 46 1.52 2.86 -8.36
C GLY A 46 1.70 4.08 -7.46
N LEU A 47 0.65 4.50 -6.78
CA LEU A 47 0.71 5.51 -5.73
C LEU A 47 0.23 4.90 -4.42
N HIS A 48 1.13 4.87 -3.45
CA HIS A 48 0.88 4.29 -2.13
C HIS A 48 1.07 5.33 -1.05
N SER A 49 0.18 5.35 -0.07
CA SER A 49 0.30 6.16 1.14
C SER A 49 0.21 5.26 2.34
N TYR A 50 1.15 5.45 3.27
CA TYR A 50 1.19 4.68 4.48
C TYR A 50 1.39 5.60 5.68
N LYS A 51 0.57 5.35 6.70
CA LYS A 51 0.70 5.98 8.00
C LYS A 51 1.38 4.99 8.93
N LEU A 52 2.57 5.34 9.40
CA LEU A 52 3.34 4.52 10.34
C LEU A 52 3.36 5.23 11.69
N LYS A 53 3.15 4.48 12.77
CA LYS A 53 3.47 4.98 14.11
C LYS A 53 4.92 4.65 14.40
N SER A 54 5.74 5.69 14.58
CA SER A 54 7.13 5.56 15.00
C SER A 54 7.20 5.11 16.47
N TYR A 55 8.32 4.52 16.87
CA TYR A 55 8.59 4.01 18.23
C TYR A 55 8.33 5.06 19.33
N ASN A 56 8.47 6.35 19.01
CA ASN A 56 8.23 7.47 19.93
C ASN A 56 6.77 7.96 19.96
N GLY A 57 5.84 7.24 19.32
CA GLY A 57 4.42 7.62 19.24
C GLY A 57 4.07 8.63 18.14
N THR A 58 5.06 9.18 17.44
CA THR A 58 4.87 10.07 16.30
C THR A 58 4.24 9.33 15.12
N LYS A 59 3.12 9.85 14.61
CA LYS A 59 2.45 9.30 13.42
C LYS A 59 2.99 10.01 12.17
N GLU A 60 3.75 9.30 11.36
CA GLU A 60 4.27 9.82 10.09
C GLU A 60 3.41 9.33 8.93
N ARG A 61 3.19 10.20 7.95
CA ARG A 61 2.56 9.82 6.68
C ARG A 61 3.60 9.88 5.59
N LYS A 62 3.79 8.77 4.89
CA LYS A 62 4.69 8.64 3.76
C LYS A 62 3.89 8.36 2.50
N TYR A 63 4.46 8.77 1.38
CA TYR A 63 3.91 8.57 0.03
C TYR A 63 4.99 7.95 -0.83
N GLU A 64 4.62 6.96 -1.62
CA GLU A 64 5.50 6.23 -2.51
C GLU A 64 4.88 6.22 -3.90
N LEU A 65 5.63 6.73 -4.87
CA LEU A 65 5.28 6.71 -6.27
C LEU A 65 6.19 5.70 -6.96
N ASN A 66 5.59 4.64 -7.48
CA ASN A 66 6.27 3.62 -8.25
C ASN A 66 5.91 3.76 -9.72
N VAL A 67 6.92 3.80 -10.58
CA VAL A 67 6.76 3.78 -12.03
C VAL A 67 7.61 2.64 -12.55
N ALA A 68 6.98 1.67 -13.22
CA ALA A 68 7.66 0.51 -13.76
C ALA A 68 7.27 0.31 -15.24
N LEU A 69 8.26 -0.11 -16.01
CA LEU A 69 8.09 -0.59 -17.38
C LEU A 69 8.42 -2.08 -17.38
N THR A 70 7.49 -2.90 -17.84
CA THR A 70 7.63 -4.35 -17.94
C THR A 70 7.70 -4.70 -19.41
N TRP A 71 8.72 -5.43 -19.86
CA TRP A 71 8.91 -5.85 -21.25
C TRP A 71 9.19 -7.35 -21.33
#